data_AF-A0A3M1SMF0-F1
#
_entry.id   AF-A0A3M1SMF0-F1
#
_cell.length_a   1.000
_cell.length_b   1.000
_cell.length_c   1.000
_cell.angle_alpha   90.00
_cell.angle_beta   90.00
_cell.angle_gamma   90.00
#
_symmetry.space_group_name_H-M   'P 1'
#
loop_
_entity.id
_entity.type
_entity.pdbx_description
1 polymer ?
#
loop_
_entity_poly.entity_id
_entity_poly.type
_entity_poly.pdbx_seq_one_letter_code
_entity_poly.pdbx_strand_id
1 'polypeptide(L)'
;VPPDFSKLVDNGLYICKNIESAIKDADVVMVLRIQKERMNQAFFPTMREYAIHYGLTKERLRLAKDDAIVLHPGPMNRGVEIASDVADGSSSLILNQVEYGLAIRMAVLYLLTGGED
;
A
#
# COMPACT_ATOMS: atom_id res chain seq x y z
N VAL A 1 -13.01 -7.36 9.15
CA VAL A 1 -12.05 -6.71 10.05
C VAL A 1 -12.10 -7.44 11.37
N PRO A 2 -11.00 -8.05 11.84
CA PRO A 2 -10.98 -8.72 13.13
C PRO A 2 -11.33 -7.71 14.25
N PRO A 3 -12.11 -8.10 15.27
CA PRO A 3 -12.57 -7.18 16.32
C PRO A 3 -11.44 -6.44 17.04
N ASP A 4 -10.25 -7.04 17.14
CA ASP A 4 -9.09 -6.44 17.81
C ASP A 4 -8.60 -5.15 17.16
N PHE A 5 -8.86 -4.95 15.86
CA PHE A 5 -8.51 -3.71 15.17
C PHE A 5 -9.40 -2.52 15.57
N SER A 6 -10.56 -2.76 16.19
CA SER A 6 -11.43 -1.68 16.67
C SER A 6 -10.74 -0.77 17.70
N LYS A 7 -9.77 -1.31 18.44
CA LYS A 7 -8.97 -0.56 19.42
C LYS A 7 -7.95 0.39 18.79
N LEU A 8 -7.64 0.20 17.50
CA LEU A 8 -6.74 1.07 16.74
C LEU A 8 -7.48 2.26 16.11
N VAL A 9 -8.82 2.22 16.08
CA VAL A 9 -9.65 3.26 15.45
C VAL A 9 -9.81 4.43 16.42
N ASP A 10 -8.73 5.15 16.64
CA ASP A 10 -8.73 6.49 17.22
C ASP A 10 -7.81 7.42 16.39
N ASN A 11 -7.81 8.72 16.71
CA ASN A 11 -6.83 9.70 16.21
C ASN A 11 -6.53 9.67 14.70
N GLY A 12 -7.56 9.69 13.85
CA GLY A 12 -7.40 9.81 12.40
C GLY A 12 -7.13 8.50 11.67
N LEU A 13 -7.18 7.35 12.35
CA LEU A 13 -7.22 6.05 11.69
C LEU A 13 -8.66 5.60 11.45
N TYR A 14 -8.94 5.15 10.23
CA TYR A 14 -10.26 4.66 9.84
C TYR A 14 -10.16 3.28 9.21
N ILE A 15 -11.12 2.41 9.53
CA ILE A 15 -11.23 1.10 8.91
C ILE A 15 -12.39 1.09 7.92
N CYS A 16 -12.06 0.83 6.66
CA CYS A 16 -13.04 0.70 5.59
C CYS A 16 -13.29 -0.76 5.24
N LYS A 17 -14.52 -1.07 4.82
CA LYS A 17 -14.92 -2.43 4.41
C LYS A 17 -14.66 -2.72 2.92
N ASN A 18 -14.44 -1.68 2.12
CA ASN A 18 -14.13 -1.76 0.70
C ASN A 18 -13.04 -0.75 0.36
N ILE A 19 -12.35 -0.99 -0.75
CA ILE A 19 -11.22 -0.16 -1.18
C ILE A 19 -11.68 1.22 -1.64
N GLU A 20 -12.84 1.32 -2.29
CA GLU A 20 -13.37 2.56 -2.85
C GLU A 20 -13.59 3.62 -1.78
N SER A 21 -14.09 3.22 -0.61
CA SER A 21 -14.27 4.12 0.53
C SER A 21 -12.95 4.45 1.22
N ALA A 22 -11.96 3.55 1.14
CA ALA A 22 -10.65 3.73 1.78
C ALA A 22 -9.77 4.73 1.02
N ILE A 23 -9.88 4.75 -0.32
CA ILE A 23 -9.03 5.58 -1.18
C ILE A 23 -9.69 6.88 -1.60
N LYS A 24 -10.98 7.08 -1.27
CA LYS A 24 -11.71 8.27 -1.65
C LYS A 24 -11.00 9.52 -1.12
N ASP A 25 -10.72 10.47 -2.01
CA ASP A 25 -10.04 11.74 -1.69
C ASP A 25 -8.63 11.58 -1.06
N ALA A 26 -8.01 10.39 -1.17
CA ALA A 26 -6.68 10.15 -0.65
C ALA A 26 -5.60 10.87 -1.48
N ASP A 27 -4.60 11.44 -0.79
CA ASP A 27 -3.38 11.98 -1.42
C ASP A 27 -2.37 10.88 -1.78
N VAL A 28 -2.37 9.80 -1.00
CA VAL A 28 -1.42 8.69 -1.15
C VAL A 28 -2.16 7.37 -0.99
N VAL A 29 -2.00 6.47 -1.96
CA VAL A 29 -2.52 5.10 -1.89
C VAL A 29 -1.35 4.13 -1.72
N MET A 30 -1.16 3.66 -0.48
CA MET A 30 -0.16 2.64 -0.15
C MET A 30 -0.76 1.25 -0.27
N VAL A 31 -0.36 0.50 -1.30
CA VAL A 31 -0.79 -0.89 -1.49
C VAL A 31 0.25 -1.83 -0.88
N LEU A 32 -0.21 -2.95 -0.31
CA LEU A 32 0.65 -3.94 0.33
C LEU A 32 0.56 -5.29 -0.37
N ARG A 33 1.67 -6.03 -0.30
CA ARG A 33 1.78 -7.39 -0.85
C ARG A 33 0.90 -8.37 -0.07
N ILE A 34 0.07 -9.12 -0.78
CA ILE A 34 -0.56 -10.32 -0.22
C ILE A 34 0.45 -11.47 -0.15
N GLN A 35 0.74 -11.91 1.08
CA GLN A 35 1.70 -12.98 1.37
C GLN A 35 0.97 -14.32 1.53
N LYS A 36 0.65 -14.97 0.41
CA LYS A 36 -0.05 -16.26 0.35
C LYS A 36 0.62 -17.31 1.25
N GLU A 37 1.95 -17.29 1.31
CA GLU A 37 2.77 -18.18 2.12
C GLU A 37 2.47 -18.12 3.64
N ARG A 38 1.78 -17.08 4.11
CA ARG A 38 1.42 -16.90 5.53
C ARG A 38 -0.06 -17.18 5.83
N MET A 39 -0.86 -17.54 4.83
CA MET A 39 -2.33 -17.52 4.92
C MET A 39 -2.99 -18.89 5.12
N ASN A 40 -2.21 -19.93 5.42
CA ASN A 40 -2.71 -21.31 5.56
C ASN A 40 -3.69 -21.55 6.73
N GLN A 41 -3.89 -20.58 7.62
CA GLN A 41 -4.72 -20.72 8.84
C GLN A 41 -5.95 -19.79 8.87
N ALA A 42 -6.17 -18.99 7.83
CA ALA A 42 -7.28 -18.05 7.76
C ALA A 42 -8.24 -18.37 6.61
N PHE A 43 -9.53 -18.06 6.78
CA PHE A 43 -10.49 -18.00 5.68
C PHE A 43 -10.13 -16.81 4.77
N PHE A 44 -9.15 -17.01 3.90
CA PHE A 44 -8.71 -15.99 2.95
C PHE A 44 -9.29 -16.27 1.56
N PRO A 45 -9.81 -15.25 0.85
CA PRO A 45 -10.30 -15.42 -0.51
C PRO A 45 -9.20 -15.94 -1.44
N THR A 46 -9.62 -16.50 -2.57
CA THR A 46 -8.67 -16.79 -3.64
C THR A 46 -8.01 -15.50 -4.13
N MET A 47 -6.81 -15.60 -4.73
CA MET A 47 -6.13 -14.43 -5.29
C MET A 47 -6.98 -13.69 -6.34
N ARG A 48 -7.81 -14.43 -7.07
CA ARG A 48 -8.74 -13.87 -8.05
C ARG A 48 -9.85 -13.07 -7.39
N GLU A 49 -10.47 -13.60 -6.34
CA GLU A 49 -11.48 -12.88 -5.57
C GLU A 49 -10.88 -11.64 -4.91
N TYR A 50 -9.67 -11.75 -4.35
CA TYR A 50 -8.98 -10.59 -3.78
C TYR A 50 -8.74 -9.51 -4.84
N ALA A 51 -8.24 -9.87 -6.03
CA ALA A 51 -8.02 -8.94 -7.12
C ALA A 51 -9.31 -8.19 -7.53
N ILE A 52 -10.43 -8.93 -7.63
CA ILE A 52 -11.73 -8.36 -7.99
C ILE A 52 -12.22 -7.40 -6.91
N HIS A 53 -12.17 -7.80 -5.63
CA HIS A 53 -12.79 -7.03 -4.54
C HIS A 53 -11.90 -5.93 -3.96
N TYR A 54 -10.58 -6.11 -3.97
CA TYR A 54 -9.63 -5.26 -3.25
C TYR A 54 -8.40 -4.85 -4.07
N GLY A 55 -8.20 -5.38 -5.28
CA GLY A 55 -7.08 -4.97 -6.13
C GLY A 55 -7.21 -3.50 -6.56
N LEU A 56 -6.11 -2.74 -6.50
CA LEU A 56 -6.07 -1.38 -6.99
C LEU A 56 -6.02 -1.39 -8.52
N THR A 57 -7.07 -0.88 -9.16
CA THR A 57 -7.17 -0.70 -10.61
C THR A 57 -7.15 0.78 -10.96
N LYS A 58 -6.90 1.09 -12.23
CA LYS A 58 -6.94 2.48 -12.72
C LYS A 58 -8.30 3.14 -12.50
N GLU A 59 -9.39 2.39 -12.63
CA GLU A 59 -10.74 2.90 -12.39
C GLU A 59 -10.96 3.24 -10.92
N ARG A 60 -10.52 2.39 -10.00
CA ARG A 60 -10.58 2.68 -8.55
C ARG A 60 -9.71 3.87 -8.18
N LEU A 61 -8.52 3.98 -8.76
CA LEU A 61 -7.60 5.08 -8.46
C LEU A 61 -8.21 6.46 -8.78
N ARG A 62 -9.14 6.57 -9.74
CA ARG A 62 -9.87 7.81 -10.03
C ARG A 62 -10.75 8.32 -8.88
N LEU A 63 -10.97 7.51 -7.85
CA LEU A 63 -11.68 7.93 -6.64
C LEU A 63 -10.77 8.68 -5.66
N ALA A 64 -9.45 8.51 -5.78
CA ALA A 64 -8.48 9.32 -5.05
C ALA A 64 -8.41 10.73 -5.67
N LYS A 65 -7.59 11.61 -5.08
CA LYS A 65 -7.34 12.93 -5.67
C LYS A 65 -6.67 12.80 -7.04
N ASP A 66 -6.87 13.79 -7.90
CA ASP A 66 -6.32 13.80 -9.27
C ASP A 66 -4.78 13.74 -9.28
N ASP A 67 -4.13 14.27 -8.24
CA ASP A 67 -2.68 14.27 -8.03
C ASP A 67 -2.21 13.19 -7.05
N ALA A 68 -3.08 12.24 -6.70
CA ALA A 68 -2.74 11.18 -5.76
C ALA A 68 -1.59 10.30 -6.29
N ILE A 69 -0.67 9.95 -5.39
CA ILE A 69 0.46 9.07 -5.69
C ILE A 69 0.21 7.64 -5.20
N VAL A 70 0.79 6.66 -5.88
CA VAL A 70 0.73 5.24 -5.52
C VAL A 70 2.07 4.78 -5.01
N LEU A 71 2.05 4.11 -3.86
CA LEU A 71 3.21 3.54 -3.19
C LEU A 71 3.02 2.04 -2.94
N HIS A 72 4.14 1.32 -2.89
CA HIS A 72 4.15 -0.10 -2.58
C HIS A 72 5.57 -0.53 -2.15
N PRO A 73 5.76 -1.20 -1.00
CA PRO A 73 7.10 -1.54 -0.50
C PRO A 73 7.81 -2.66 -1.28
N GLY A 74 7.04 -3.48 -1.98
CA GLY A 74 7.55 -4.58 -2.80
C GLY A 74 7.91 -5.83 -1.99
N PRO A 75 8.16 -6.98 -2.65
CA PRO A 75 7.84 -7.26 -4.05
C PRO A 75 6.31 -7.24 -4.29
N MET A 76 5.88 -6.96 -5.52
CA MET A 76 4.46 -6.84 -5.88
C MET A 76 3.96 -8.11 -6.59
N ASN A 77 2.76 -8.57 -6.28
CA ASN A 77 1.99 -9.50 -7.11
C ASN A 77 1.10 -8.68 -8.08
N ARG A 78 1.63 -8.46 -9.28
CA ARG A 78 0.90 -7.76 -10.36
C ARG A 78 -0.37 -8.51 -10.74
N GLY A 79 -1.45 -7.77 -10.96
CA GLY A 79 -2.77 -8.33 -11.27
C GLY A 79 -3.51 -8.92 -10.06
N VAL A 80 -2.94 -8.81 -8.86
CA VAL A 80 -3.61 -9.20 -7.60
C VAL A 80 -3.89 -7.96 -6.76
N GLU A 81 -2.93 -7.48 -5.97
CA GLU A 81 -3.13 -6.28 -5.15
C GLU A 81 -3.08 -4.99 -5.97
N ILE A 82 -2.39 -4.98 -7.11
CA ILE A 82 -2.22 -3.80 -7.95
C ILE A 82 -2.19 -4.20 -9.44
N ALA A 83 -2.93 -3.47 -10.26
CA ALA A 83 -2.88 -3.63 -11.71
C ALA A 83 -1.54 -3.10 -12.27
N SER A 84 -1.01 -3.76 -13.31
CA SER A 84 0.30 -3.40 -13.88
C SER A 84 0.35 -1.97 -14.40
N ASP A 85 -0.74 -1.49 -14.99
CA ASP A 85 -0.85 -0.13 -15.53
C ASP A 85 -0.95 0.96 -14.45
N VAL A 86 -1.31 0.58 -13.22
CA VAL A 86 -1.22 1.45 -12.04
C VAL A 86 0.19 1.43 -11.47
N ALA A 87 0.79 0.24 -11.33
CA ALA A 87 2.14 0.10 -10.78
C ALA A 87 3.21 0.81 -11.63
N ASP A 88 3.02 0.87 -12.95
CA ASP A 88 3.91 1.55 -13.89
C ASP A 88 3.31 2.88 -14.41
N GLY A 89 2.20 3.33 -13.81
CA GLY A 89 1.48 4.54 -14.21
C GLY A 89 2.18 5.82 -13.76
N SER A 90 1.72 6.96 -14.30
CA SER A 90 2.31 8.28 -14.01
C SER A 90 2.19 8.72 -12.54
N SER A 91 1.22 8.19 -11.80
CA SER A 91 1.05 8.43 -10.36
C SER A 91 1.91 7.51 -9.50
N SER A 92 2.62 6.55 -10.08
CA SER A 92 3.43 5.59 -9.32
C SER A 92 4.75 6.20 -8.89
N LEU A 93 5.01 6.20 -7.58
CA LEU A 93 6.31 6.54 -6.99
C LEU A 93 6.98 5.33 -6.34
N ILE A 94 6.60 4.12 -6.76
CA ILE A 94 7.09 2.86 -6.18
C ILE A 94 8.62 2.73 -6.32
N LEU A 95 9.17 3.03 -7.49
CA LEU A 95 10.62 2.97 -7.71
C LEU A 95 11.36 4.08 -6.96
N ASN A 96 10.80 5.28 -6.92
CA ASN A 96 11.34 6.39 -6.11
C ASN A 96 11.38 6.03 -4.63
N GLN A 97 10.33 5.39 -4.09
CA GLN A 97 10.30 4.90 -2.71
C GLN A 97 11.46 3.94 -2.41
N VAL A 98 11.76 3.00 -3.33
CA VAL A 98 12.87 2.06 -3.17
C VAL A 98 14.21 2.80 -3.18
N GLU A 99 14.38 3.76 -4.09
CA GLU A 99 15.56 4.62 -4.20
C GLU A 99 15.78 5.43 -2.91
N TYR A 100 14.73 6.09 -2.40
CA TYR A 100 14.78 6.86 -1.15
C TYR A 100 15.15 6.00 0.05
N GLY A 101 14.86 4.70 0.01
CA GLY A 101 15.33 3.75 1.01
C GLY A 101 16.86 3.76 1.18
N LEU A 102 17.64 4.02 0.12
CA LEU A 102 19.10 4.16 0.22
C LEU A 102 19.48 5.39 1.04
N ALA A 103 18.95 6.55 0.67
CA ALA A 103 19.25 7.82 1.35
C ALA A 103 18.86 7.76 2.84
N ILE A 104 17.68 7.22 3.14
CA ILE A 104 17.21 7.05 4.53
C ILE A 104 18.17 6.13 5.30
N ARG A 105 18.58 4.99 4.73
CA ARG A 105 19.52 4.08 5.39
C ARG A 105 20.88 4.73 5.64
N MET A 106 21.40 5.49 4.68
CA MET A 106 22.64 6.25 4.85
C MET A 106 22.53 7.27 5.99
N ALA A 107 21.44 8.04 6.03
CA ALA A 107 21.20 9.04 7.07
C ALA A 107 21.08 8.39 8.46
N VAL A 108 20.28 7.31 8.58
CA VAL A 108 20.12 6.57 9.84
C VAL A 108 21.47 6.01 10.32
N LEU A 109 22.27 5.41 9.42
CA LEU A 109 23.59 4.90 9.79
C LEU A 109 24.56 6.01 10.17
N TYR A 110 24.52 7.16 9.48
CA TYR A 110 25.35 8.32 9.81
C TYR A 110 25.08 8.80 11.24
N LEU A 111 23.82 9.04 11.60
CA LEU A 111 23.43 9.47 12.95
C LEU A 111 23.79 8.43 14.01
N LEU A 112 23.58 7.13 13.73
CA LEU A 112 23.90 6.06 14.68
C LEU A 112 25.41 5.82 14.86
N THR A 113 26.25 6.25 13.92
CA THR A 113 27.71 6.05 13.97
C THR A 113 28.48 7.30 14.43
N GLY A 114 27.77 8.30 14.96
CA GLY A 114 28.38 9.49 15.57
C GLY A 114 28.47 10.70 14.63
N GLY A 115 27.68 10.73 13.56
CA GLY A 115 27.42 11.95 12.81
C GLY A 115 26.63 12.97 13.65
N GLU A 116 27.00 14.25 13.54
CA GLU A 116 26.32 15.37 14.19
C GLU A 116 25.60 16.22 13.12
N ASP A 117 24.46 16.83 13.48
CA ASP A 117 23.60 17.63 12.59
C ASP A 117 24.21 18.99 12.20
#